data_AF-A0A3L5TQC3-F1
#
_entry.id   AF-A0A3L5TQC3-F1
#
_cell.length_a   1.000
_cell.length_b   1.000
_cell.length_c   1.000
_cell.angle_alpha   90.00
_cell.angle_beta   90.00
_cell.angle_gamma   90.00
#
_symmetry.space_group_name_H-M   'P 1'
#
loop_
_entity.id
_entity.type
_entity.pdbx_description
1 polymer ?
#
loop_
_entity_poly.entity_id
_entity_poly.type
_entity_poly.pdbx_seq_one_letter_code
_entity_poly.pdbx_strand_id
1 'polypeptide(L)'
;MNCLLFTVVVAKIESSSSDRFNTNYKISVTKFYYGKMEYDKLSDKKTLETPISTGACGPVVLTVGSSYILSVSLYDGKMSHNLCGLQVEAKKASQVLLQGLAGKYKDNCDCEMPYAFGPPPTGPQTRNQCRNSPPGCSYHSLCSRDGYGRCKWLGC
;
A
#
# COMPACT_ATOMS: atom_id res chain seq x y z
N MET A 1 -12.00 3.74 -14.60
CA MET A 1 -11.98 3.42 -13.16
C MET A 1 -10.63 3.83 -12.59
N ASN A 2 -10.60 4.67 -11.56
CA ASN A 2 -9.37 5.02 -10.83
C ASN A 2 -9.19 3.98 -9.71
N CYS A 3 -8.30 3.03 -9.95
CA CYS A 3 -8.15 1.85 -9.09
C CYS A 3 -7.31 2.07 -7.83
N LEU A 4 -6.68 3.24 -7.70
CA LEU A 4 -5.78 3.53 -6.60
C LEU A 4 -6.18 4.87 -6.01
N LEU A 5 -6.91 4.82 -4.89
CA LEU A 5 -7.27 5.98 -4.08
C LEU A 5 -6.10 6.45 -3.19
N PHE A 6 -4.95 5.77 -3.27
CA PHE A 6 -3.78 6.01 -2.44
C PHE A 6 -2.57 6.34 -3.30
N THR A 7 -1.74 7.23 -2.77
CA THR A 7 -0.43 7.51 -3.35
C THR A 7 0.53 6.45 -2.83
N VAL A 8 1.30 5.81 -3.71
CA VAL A 8 2.31 4.82 -3.28
C VAL A 8 3.69 5.34 -3.64
N VAL A 9 4.54 5.47 -2.62
CA VAL A 9 5.85 6.11 -2.71
C VAL A 9 6.93 5.23 -2.11
N VAL A 10 8.17 5.47 -2.52
CA VAL A 10 9.35 5.09 -1.75
C VAL A 10 9.84 6.34 -1.04
N ALA A 11 9.90 6.30 0.29
CA ALA A 11 10.33 7.42 1.11
C ALA A 11 11.47 6.99 2.05
N LYS A 12 12.52 7.82 2.14
CA LYS A 12 13.58 7.69 3.14
C LYS A 12 13.19 8.47 4.38
N ILE A 13 13.32 7.86 5.55
CA ILE A 13 13.05 8.50 6.84
C ILE A 13 14.31 9.23 7.30
N GLU A 14 14.23 10.55 7.48
CA GLU A 14 15.37 11.40 7.84
C GLU A 14 15.45 11.67 9.34
N SER A 15 14.29 11.91 9.97
CA SER A 15 14.16 12.13 11.40
C SER A 15 12.74 11.85 11.85
N SER A 16 12.53 11.68 13.15
CA SER A 16 11.21 11.57 13.76
C SER A 16 11.08 12.54 14.93
N SER A 17 9.86 13.00 15.14
CA SER A 17 9.44 13.77 16.31
C SER A 17 8.02 13.37 16.66
N SER A 18 7.62 13.51 17.91
CA SER A 18 6.24 13.22 18.33
C SER A 18 5.63 14.41 19.02
N ASP A 19 4.35 14.64 18.75
CA ASP A 19 3.51 15.54 19.52
C ASP A 19 2.48 14.74 20.34
N ARG A 20 1.44 15.40 20.85
CA ARG A 20 0.41 14.77 21.70
C ARG A 20 -0.42 13.70 20.96
N PHE A 21 -0.56 13.79 19.64
CA PHE A 21 -1.47 12.97 18.86
C PHE A 21 -0.77 12.16 17.76
N ASN A 22 0.34 12.66 17.23
CA ASN A 22 1.01 12.10 16.08
C ASN A 22 2.51 11.90 16.30
N THR A 23 3.07 10.91 15.61
CA THR A 23 4.48 10.85 15.26
C THR A 23 4.66 11.42 13.86
N ASN A 24 5.44 12.49 13.78
CA ASN A 24 5.77 13.23 12.56
C ASN A 24 7.16 12.80 12.09
N TYR A 25 7.22 12.19 10.91
CA TYR A 25 8.46 11.79 10.27
C TYR A 25 8.83 12.82 9.21
N LYS A 26 10.08 13.30 9.27
CA LYS A 26 10.66 14.00 8.14
C LYS A 26 11.11 12.96 7.11
N ILE A 27 10.67 13.12 5.87
CA ILE A 27 10.89 12.16 4.80
C ILE A 27 11.44 12.83 3.54
N SER A 28 12.12 12.02 2.73
CA SER A 28 12.48 12.34 1.36
C SER A 28 11.90 11.29 0.42
N VAL A 29 10.98 11.69 -0.46
CA VAL A 29 10.39 10.79 -1.45
C VAL A 29 11.35 10.62 -2.63
N THR A 30 11.79 9.39 -2.86
CA THR A 30 12.78 9.05 -3.89
C THR A 30 12.14 8.45 -5.14
N LYS A 31 10.96 7.86 -5.02
CA LYS A 31 10.23 7.24 -6.13
C LYS A 31 8.73 7.29 -5.93
N PHE A 32 7.99 7.46 -7.02
CA PHE A 32 6.53 7.29 -7.06
C PHE A 32 6.18 6.04 -7.85
N TYR A 33 5.25 5.25 -7.33
CA TYR A 33 4.53 4.25 -8.10
C TYR A 33 3.19 4.80 -8.57
N TYR A 34 2.47 5.51 -7.69
CA TYR A 34 1.14 6.08 -7.98
C TYR A 34 0.95 7.41 -7.24
N GLY A 35 0.10 8.31 -7.77
CA GLY A 35 -0.35 9.53 -7.07
C GLY A 35 0.60 10.74 -7.12
N LYS A 36 1.53 10.80 -8.09
CA LYS A 36 2.51 11.90 -8.18
C LYS A 36 1.84 13.28 -8.38
N MET A 37 0.80 13.35 -9.21
CA MET A 37 0.11 14.63 -9.49
C MET A 37 -0.55 15.21 -8.25
N GLU A 38 -1.12 14.35 -7.41
CA GLU A 38 -1.76 14.72 -6.14
C GLU A 38 -0.69 15.13 -5.12
N TYR A 39 0.43 14.38 -5.05
CA TYR A 39 1.56 14.74 -4.21
C TYR A 39 2.15 16.10 -4.57
N ASP A 40 2.25 16.42 -5.86
CA ASP A 40 2.85 17.67 -6.31
C ASP A 40 2.06 18.92 -5.88
N LYS A 41 0.79 18.74 -5.50
CA LYS A 41 -0.10 19.80 -4.98
C LYS A 41 0.04 20.02 -3.47
N LEU A 42 0.73 19.15 -2.73
CA LEU A 42 0.89 19.29 -1.28
C LEU A 42 1.71 20.54 -0.95
N SER A 43 1.27 21.27 0.07
CA SER A 43 2.00 22.39 0.66
C SER A 43 3.19 21.88 1.49
N ASP A 44 3.02 20.77 2.21
CA ASP A 44 4.10 20.08 2.90
C ASP A 44 4.35 18.70 2.28
N LYS A 45 5.52 18.59 1.62
CA LYS A 45 5.99 17.40 0.91
C LYS A 45 6.97 16.56 1.71
N LYS A 46 7.41 17.06 2.87
CA LYS A 46 8.53 16.52 3.65
C LYS A 46 8.09 15.92 4.97
N THR A 47 6.86 16.15 5.40
CA THR A 47 6.33 15.59 6.65
C THR A 47 5.35 14.46 6.35
N LEU A 48 5.55 13.34 7.02
CA LEU A 48 4.61 12.22 7.07
C LEU A 48 4.05 12.12 8.49
N GLU A 49 2.75 12.32 8.63
CA GLU A 49 2.05 12.22 9.90
C GLU A 49 1.54 10.79 10.11
N THR A 50 1.75 10.26 11.32
CA THR A 50 1.22 8.95 11.72
C THR A 50 0.59 9.04 13.11
N PRO A 51 -0.58 8.42 13.35
CA PRO A 51 -1.19 8.45 14.68
C PRO A 51 -0.31 7.73 15.72
N ILE A 52 -0.26 8.24 16.96
CA ILE A 52 0.51 7.61 18.04
C ILE A 52 -0.27 6.48 18.76
N SER A 53 -1.60 6.46 18.65
CA SER A 53 -2.46 5.56 19.42
C SER A 53 -3.02 4.42 18.58
N THR A 54 -3.14 3.24 19.19
CA THR A 54 -3.75 2.05 18.56
C THR A 54 -5.21 2.26 18.17
N GLY A 55 -5.97 2.98 18.99
CA GLY A 55 -7.35 3.34 18.67
C GLY A 55 -7.50 4.21 17.42
N ALA A 56 -6.44 4.90 17.00
CA ALA A 56 -6.40 5.68 15.77
C ALA A 56 -5.65 4.98 14.62
N CYS A 57 -5.49 3.65 14.68
CA CYS A 57 -4.68 2.87 13.74
C CYS A 57 -3.18 3.24 13.74
N GLY A 58 -2.66 3.67 14.89
CA GLY A 58 -1.23 3.74 15.19
C GLY A 58 -0.79 2.65 16.17
N PRO A 59 0.36 2.82 16.85
CA PRO A 59 1.50 3.59 16.38
C PRO A 59 2.10 2.96 15.12
N VAL A 60 2.63 3.79 14.22
CA VAL A 60 3.44 3.32 13.11
C VAL A 60 4.92 3.50 13.44
N VAL A 61 5.68 2.41 13.41
CA VAL A 61 7.12 2.42 13.72
C VAL A 61 7.93 2.39 12.43
N LEU A 62 8.60 3.50 12.12
CA LEU A 62 9.53 3.63 11.00
C LEU A 62 10.94 3.94 11.51
N THR A 63 11.94 3.24 10.98
CA THR A 63 13.32 3.42 11.40
C THR A 63 13.97 4.59 10.66
N VAL A 64 14.50 5.55 11.41
CA VAL A 64 15.30 6.66 10.85
C VAL A 64 16.51 6.12 10.08
N GLY A 65 16.75 6.66 8.89
CA GLY A 65 17.79 6.22 7.95
C GLY A 65 17.33 5.15 6.96
N SER A 66 16.26 4.41 7.26
CA SER A 66 15.71 3.38 6.35
C SER A 66 14.80 3.99 5.29
N SER A 67 14.65 3.27 4.17
CA SER A 67 13.69 3.59 3.11
C SER A 67 12.53 2.61 3.13
N TYR A 68 11.31 3.10 2.92
CA TYR A 68 10.09 2.31 2.94
C TYR A 68 9.26 2.54 1.69
N ILE A 69 8.60 1.48 1.22
CA ILE A 69 7.45 1.55 0.32
C ILE A 69 6.23 1.80 1.18
N LEU A 70 5.56 2.93 0.96
CA LEU A 70 4.42 3.38 1.74
C LEU A 70 3.23 3.66 0.83
N SER A 71 2.03 3.19 1.22
CA SER A 71 0.78 3.79 0.75
C SER A 71 0.39 4.93 1.68
N VAL A 72 0.32 6.14 1.15
CA VAL A 72 0.03 7.36 1.90
C VAL A 72 -1.29 7.97 1.44
N SER A 73 -2.01 8.54 2.40
CA SER A 73 -3.19 9.34 2.17
C SER A 73 -2.79 10.80 2.06
N LEU A 74 -3.33 11.47 1.05
CA LEU A 74 -3.10 12.89 0.81
C LEU A 74 -4.40 13.64 1.11
N TYR A 75 -4.44 14.36 2.23
CA TYR A 75 -5.63 15.08 2.67
C TYR A 75 -5.22 16.38 3.35
N ASP A 76 -5.97 17.45 3.10
CA ASP A 76 -5.75 18.78 3.70
C ASP A 76 -4.30 19.31 3.54
N GLY A 77 -3.72 19.11 2.35
CA GLY A 77 -2.34 19.54 2.05
C GLY A 77 -1.25 18.76 2.78
N LYS A 78 -1.62 17.70 3.51
CA LYS A 78 -0.73 16.86 4.32
C LYS A 78 -0.65 15.43 3.79
N MET A 79 0.44 14.77 4.12
CA MET A 79 0.65 13.35 3.89
C MET A 79 0.52 12.59 5.20
N SER A 80 -0.33 11.56 5.22
CA SER A 80 -0.52 10.70 6.38
C SER A 80 -0.41 9.21 6.05
N HIS A 81 -0.06 8.43 7.07
CA HIS A 81 0.02 6.98 6.99
C HIS A 81 -0.40 6.36 8.32
N ASN A 82 -0.91 5.13 8.27
CA ASN A 82 -1.41 4.39 9.44
C ASN A 82 -1.07 2.91 9.33
N LEU A 83 -1.34 2.15 10.38
CA LEU A 83 -1.03 0.73 10.52
C LEU A 83 -1.69 -0.17 9.46
N CYS A 84 -2.81 0.28 8.88
CA CYS A 84 -3.53 -0.46 7.85
C CYS A 84 -2.98 -0.21 6.44
N GLY A 85 -2.13 0.81 6.28
CA GLY A 85 -1.48 1.11 5.01
C GLY A 85 -0.40 0.09 4.66
N LEU A 86 -0.08 -0.02 3.36
CA LEU A 86 1.10 -0.73 2.90
C LEU A 86 2.35 -0.08 3.51
N GLN A 87 3.09 -0.85 4.29
CA GLN A 87 4.38 -0.46 4.83
C GLN A 87 5.37 -1.62 4.67
N VAL A 88 6.37 -1.43 3.82
CA VAL A 88 7.43 -2.44 3.62
C VAL A 88 8.77 -1.72 3.53
N GLU A 89 9.74 -2.15 4.33
CA GLU A 89 11.11 -1.64 4.20
C GLU A 89 11.62 -1.99 2.79
N ALA A 90 12.09 -1.00 2.03
CA ALA A 90 12.35 -1.15 0.59
C ALA A 90 13.33 -2.29 0.28
N LYS A 91 14.31 -2.53 1.15
CA LYS A 91 15.29 -3.63 1.03
C LYS A 91 14.69 -5.04 1.25
N LYS A 92 13.52 -5.12 1.87
CA LYS A 92 12.77 -6.36 2.16
C LYS A 92 11.59 -6.56 1.20
N ALA A 93 11.38 -5.65 0.25
CA ALA A 93 10.30 -5.76 -0.71
C ALA A 93 10.51 -6.99 -1.62
N SER A 94 9.49 -7.84 -1.73
CA SER A 94 9.54 -8.99 -2.62
C SER A 94 9.55 -8.53 -4.09
N GLN A 95 10.17 -9.32 -4.97
CA GLN A 95 10.15 -9.04 -6.40
C GLN A 95 8.72 -8.94 -6.95
N VAL A 96 7.79 -9.75 -6.43
CA VAL A 96 6.38 -9.74 -6.83
C VAL A 96 5.70 -8.44 -6.43
N LEU A 97 5.94 -7.93 -5.21
CA LEU A 97 5.43 -6.61 -4.81
C LEU A 97 5.95 -5.52 -5.75
N LEU A 98 7.25 -5.54 -6.06
CA LEU A 98 7.87 -4.53 -6.94
C LEU A 98 7.31 -4.59 -8.37
N GLN A 99 7.07 -5.79 -8.91
CA GLN A 99 6.42 -5.98 -10.22
C GLN A 99 4.95 -5.54 -10.19
N GLY A 100 4.24 -5.85 -9.10
CA GLY A 100 2.91 -5.34 -8.78
C GLY A 100 2.84 -3.83 -8.90
N LEU A 101 3.70 -3.15 -8.15
CA LEU A 101 3.76 -1.68 -8.09
C LEU A 101 4.26 -1.05 -9.39
N ALA A 102 5.10 -1.74 -10.17
CA ALA A 102 5.61 -1.23 -11.45
C ALA A 102 4.55 -1.15 -12.55
N GLY A 103 3.37 -1.75 -12.36
CA GLY A 103 2.25 -1.60 -13.30
C GLY A 103 1.25 -2.75 -13.22
N LYS A 104 1.64 -3.93 -12.74
CA LYS A 104 0.77 -5.11 -12.73
C LYS A 104 -0.48 -4.94 -11.88
N TYR A 105 -0.42 -4.20 -10.77
CA TYR A 105 -1.63 -3.88 -9.99
C TYR A 105 -2.57 -2.94 -10.74
N LYS A 106 -2.03 -1.98 -11.51
CA LYS A 106 -2.84 -1.09 -12.35
C LYS A 106 -3.51 -1.85 -13.49
N ASP A 107 -2.77 -2.74 -14.16
CA ASP A 107 -3.28 -3.52 -15.31
C ASP A 107 -4.39 -4.51 -14.91
N ASN A 108 -4.41 -4.93 -13.64
CA ASN A 108 -5.32 -5.95 -13.14
C ASN A 108 -6.33 -5.43 -12.15
N CYS A 109 -6.58 -4.13 -12.13
CA CYS A 109 -7.40 -3.56 -11.09
C CYS A 109 -8.91 -3.85 -11.22
N ASP A 110 -9.33 -4.39 -12.36
CA ASP A 110 -10.67 -4.98 -12.53
C ASP A 110 -10.81 -6.34 -11.82
N CYS A 111 -9.71 -6.89 -11.31
CA CYS A 111 -9.72 -8.07 -10.48
C CYS A 111 -9.88 -7.70 -9.01
N GLU A 112 -10.95 -8.21 -8.41
CA GLU A 112 -11.26 -8.06 -7.00
C GLU A 112 -10.55 -9.12 -6.17
N MET A 113 -9.96 -8.67 -5.07
CA MET A 113 -9.53 -9.53 -3.99
C MET A 113 -10.56 -9.40 -2.86
N PRO A 114 -11.63 -10.22 -2.85
CA PRO A 114 -12.63 -10.15 -1.79
C PRO A 114 -11.95 -10.43 -0.46
N TYR A 115 -11.91 -9.40 0.39
CA TYR A 115 -11.37 -9.48 1.74
C TYR A 115 -12.24 -10.42 2.57
N ALA A 116 -11.70 -11.56 2.99
CA ALA A 116 -12.41 -12.46 3.90
C ALA A 116 -12.01 -12.12 5.34
N PHE A 117 -12.70 -11.16 5.96
CA PHE A 117 -12.81 -11.17 7.42
C PHE A 117 -13.89 -12.20 7.78
N GLY A 118 -13.48 -13.32 8.34
CA GLY A 118 -14.38 -14.43 8.70
C GLY A 118 -14.23 -15.65 7.78
N PRO A 119 -15.18 -16.60 7.83
CA PRO A 119 -15.09 -17.83 7.06
C PRO A 119 -15.01 -17.54 5.55
N PRO A 120 -14.37 -18.43 4.77
CA PRO A 120 -14.24 -18.26 3.32
C PRO A 120 -15.60 -17.95 2.69
N PRO A 121 -15.69 -16.98 1.77
CA PRO A 121 -16.97 -16.64 1.15
C PRO A 121 -17.56 -17.87 0.45
N THR A 122 -18.79 -18.22 0.82
CA THR A 122 -19.45 -19.50 0.49
C THR A 122 -20.13 -19.53 -0.89
N GLY A 123 -20.19 -18.41 -1.61
CA GLY A 123 -20.78 -18.34 -2.95
C GLY A 123 -19.84 -18.83 -4.08
N PRO A 124 -20.32 -18.98 -5.32
CA PRO A 124 -19.47 -19.24 -6.48
C PRO A 124 -18.49 -18.07 -6.73
N GLN A 125 -17.26 -18.37 -7.15
CA GLN A 125 -16.28 -17.38 -7.55
C GLN A 125 -16.74 -16.68 -8.84
N THR A 126 -16.78 -15.34 -8.84
CA THR A 126 -17.08 -14.59 -10.07
C THR A 126 -15.85 -14.53 -10.98
N ARG A 127 -16.07 -14.25 -12.27
CA ARG A 127 -14.98 -14.11 -13.27
C ARG A 127 -13.95 -13.03 -12.89
N ASN A 128 -14.34 -12.06 -12.07
CA ASN A 128 -13.51 -10.93 -11.67
C ASN A 128 -12.89 -11.09 -10.28
N GLN A 129 -13.04 -12.23 -9.61
CA GLN A 129 -12.54 -12.39 -8.23
C GLN A 129 -11.37 -13.37 -8.16
N CYS A 130 -10.35 -13.05 -7.36
CA CYS A 130 -9.37 -14.02 -6.85
C CYS A 130 -9.75 -14.42 -5.43
N ARG A 131 -10.51 -15.51 -5.29
CA ARG A 131 -10.86 -16.05 -3.96
C ARG A 131 -9.74 -16.94 -3.42
N ASN A 132 -9.65 -17.03 -2.09
CA ASN A 132 -8.78 -17.98 -1.37
C ASN A 132 -7.36 -18.03 -1.93
N SER A 133 -6.53 -17.03 -1.58
CA SER A 133 -5.09 -17.14 -1.83
C SER A 133 -4.61 -18.50 -1.35
N PRO A 134 -3.83 -19.26 -2.15
CA PRO A 134 -3.30 -20.50 -1.64
C PRO A 134 -2.47 -20.22 -0.37
N PRO A 135 -2.46 -21.15 0.60
CA PRO A 135 -1.76 -20.96 1.87
C PRO A 135 -0.30 -20.56 1.65
N GLY A 136 0.14 -19.47 2.29
CA GLY A 136 1.51 -18.95 2.14
C GLY A 136 1.76 -18.06 0.91
N CYS A 137 0.81 -17.95 -0.02
CA CYS A 137 0.99 -17.21 -1.27
C CYS A 137 0.55 -15.74 -1.21
N SER A 138 -0.19 -15.31 -0.19
CA SER A 138 -0.87 -14.01 -0.17
C SER A 138 0.08 -12.81 -0.24
N TYR A 139 1.33 -12.97 0.22
CA TYR A 139 2.37 -11.93 0.18
C TYR A 139 3.29 -12.02 -1.05
N HIS A 140 3.16 -13.10 -1.83
CA HIS A 140 4.04 -13.41 -2.96
C HIS A 140 3.29 -13.59 -4.27
N SER A 141 1.97 -13.40 -4.29
CA SER A 141 1.14 -13.61 -5.47
C SER A 141 0.45 -12.34 -5.93
N LEU A 142 0.05 -12.35 -7.19
CA LEU A 142 -0.67 -11.28 -7.87
C LEU A 142 -2.06 -11.80 -8.26
N CYS A 143 -3.12 -11.08 -7.88
CA CYS A 143 -4.43 -11.31 -8.47
C CYS A 143 -4.47 -10.68 -9.87
N SER A 144 -4.62 -11.50 -10.90
CA SER A 144 -4.46 -11.06 -12.30
C SER A 144 -5.41 -11.79 -13.23
N ARG A 145 -5.80 -11.10 -14.32
CA ARG A 145 -6.62 -11.68 -15.37
C ARG A 145 -5.79 -12.66 -16.22
N ASP A 146 -6.32 -13.86 -16.44
CA ASP A 146 -5.74 -14.88 -17.31
C ASP A 146 -6.14 -14.68 -18.78
N GLY A 147 -5.56 -15.48 -19.68
CA GLY A 147 -5.87 -15.43 -21.12
C GLY A 147 -7.31 -15.81 -21.48
N TYR A 148 -8.07 -16.37 -20.53
CA TYR A 148 -9.49 -16.67 -20.66
C TYR A 148 -10.36 -15.57 -20.04
N GLY A 149 -9.77 -14.45 -19.65
CA GLY A 149 -10.43 -13.31 -19.04
C GLY A 149 -10.90 -13.54 -17.60
N ARG A 150 -10.41 -14.56 -16.89
CA ARG A 150 -10.73 -14.84 -15.47
C ARG A 150 -9.65 -14.33 -14.54
N CYS A 151 -10.03 -13.71 -13.43
CA CYS A 151 -9.09 -13.32 -12.39
C CYS A 151 -8.67 -14.53 -11.56
N LYS A 152 -7.36 -14.73 -11.39
CA LYS A 152 -6.78 -15.79 -10.57
C LYS A 152 -5.48 -15.33 -9.91
N TRP A 153 -5.06 -16.05 -8.88
CA TRP A 153 -3.75 -15.87 -8.26
C TRP A 153 -2.65 -16.37 -9.20
N LEU A 154 -1.62 -15.54 -9.41
CA LEU A 154 -0.40 -15.86 -10.14
C LEU A 154 0.81 -15.74 -9.20
N GLY A 155 1.81 -16.61 -9.36
CA GLY A 155 3.07 -16.50 -8.61
C GLY A 155 2.96 -17.07 -7.19
N CYS A 156 2.75 -18.37 -7.11
CA CYS A 156 3.15 -19.19 -5.97
C CYS A 156 3.95 -20.36 -6.57
#